data_AF-A0A953UD95-F1
#
_entry.id   AF-A0A953UD95-F1
#
_cell.length_a   1.000
_cell.length_b   1.000
_cell.length_c   1.000
_cell.angle_alpha   90.00
_cell.angle_beta   90.00
_cell.angle_gamma   90.00
#
_symmetry.space_group_name_H-M   'P 1'
#
loop_
_entity.id
_entity.type
_entity.pdbx_description
1 polymer ?
#
loop_
_entity_poly.entity_id
_entity_poly.type
_entity_poly.pdbx_seq_one_letter_code
_entity_poly.pdbx_strand_id
1 'polypeptide(L)' 'VAPVRAYLDSQPVEVTRAVLAPYVGFYMVELEVPKIVNSGPAELYLEVGGQSSNRVRVYIEP' A
#
# COMPACT_ATOMS: atom_id res chain seq x y z
N VAL A 1 -11.15 -13.85 4.60
CA VAL A 1 -10.01 -12.91 4.67
C VAL A 1 -10.54 -11.54 4.28
N ALA A 2 -10.24 -10.49 5.06
CA ALA A 2 -10.69 -9.14 4.71
C ALA A 2 -9.88 -8.62 3.51
N PRO A 3 -10.51 -7.93 2.54
CA PRO A 3 -9.77 -7.36 1.42
C PRO A 3 -8.81 -6.28 1.91
N VAL A 4 -7.60 -6.26 1.34
CA VAL A 4 -6.60 -5.21 1.55
C VAL A 4 -6.67 -4.27 0.36
N ARG A 5 -6.83 -2.98 0.63
CA ARG A 5 -6.72 -1.92 -0.38
C ARG A 5 -5.53 -1.05 -0.04
N ALA A 6 -4.84 -0.55 -1.07
CA ALA A 6 -3.73 0.35 -0.93
C ALA A 6 -4.05 1.66 -1.65
N TYR A 7 -3.58 2.76 -1.08
CA TYR A 7 -3.74 4.08 -1.64
C TYR A 7 -2.41 4.82 -1.62
N LEU A 8 -2.11 5.49 -2.72
CA LEU A 8 -0.95 6.33 -2.91
C LEU A 8 -1.44 7.73 -3.29
N ASP A 9 -1.15 8.74 -2.46
CA ASP A 9 -1.71 10.10 -2.58
C ASP A 9 -3.24 10.10 -2.74
N SER A 10 -3.90 9.25 -1.95
CA SER A 10 -5.35 9.02 -2.00
C SER A 10 -5.87 8.40 -3.31
N GLN A 11 -4.99 8.04 -4.25
CA GLN A 11 -5.36 7.26 -5.44
C GLN A 11 -5.25 5.76 -5.14
N PRO A 12 -6.24 4.94 -5.52
CA PRO A 12 -6.14 3.50 -5.33
C PRO A 12 -5.02 2.93 -6.21
N VAL A 13 -4.19 2.06 -5.62
CA VAL A 13 -3.16 1.30 -6.34
C VAL A 13 -3.47 -0.20 -6.27
N GLU A 14 -3.03 -0.93 -7.29
CA GLU A 14 -3.31 -2.36 -7.39
C GLU A 14 -2.51 -3.14 -6.34
N VAL A 15 -3.21 -3.94 -5.54
CA VAL A 15 -2.61 -4.89 -4.61
C VAL A 15 -2.53 -6.23 -5.32
N THR A 16 -1.31 -6.67 -5.66
CA THR A 16 -1.07 -7.91 -6.39
C THR A 16 -0.99 -9.12 -5.47
N ARG A 17 -0.62 -8.90 -4.19
CA ARG A 17 -0.55 -9.96 -3.18
C ARG A 17 -0.73 -9.42 -1.76
N ALA A 18 -1.45 -10.15 -0.91
CA ALA A 18 -1.54 -9.88 0.52
C ALA A 18 -1.54 -11.19 1.31
N VAL A 19 -0.46 -11.48 2.03
CA VAL A 19 -0.26 -12.73 2.77
C VAL A 19 0.33 -12.48 4.16
N LEU A 20 0.24 -13.47 5.05
CA LEU A 20 0.99 -13.45 6.31
C LEU A 20 2.49 -13.50 6.01
N ALA A 21 3.24 -12.59 6.62
CA ALA A 21 4.70 -12.59 6.52
C ALA A 21 5.28 -13.71 7.39
N PRO A 22 6.55 -14.13 7.17
CA PRO A 22 7.22 -15.14 7.99
C PRO A 22 7.49 -14.69 9.45
N TYR A 23 7.14 -13.46 9.81
CA TYR A 23 7.27 -12.91 11.17
C TYR A 23 5.91 -12.79 11.85
N VAL A 24 5.85 -13.14 13.14
CA VAL A 24 4.61 -13.08 13.93
C VAL A 24 4.08 -11.64 13.98
N GLY A 25 2.82 -11.46 13.59
CA GLY A 25 2.14 -10.16 13.62
C GLY A 25 2.39 -9.28 12.39
N PHE A 26 3.10 -9.77 11.37
CA PHE A 26 3.36 -9.02 10.14
C PHE A 26 2.58 -9.59 8.95
N TYR A 27 2.20 -8.69 8.05
CA TYR A 27 1.61 -9.02 6.75
C TYR A 27 2.53 -8.50 5.65
N MET A 28 2.68 -9.28 4.59
CA MET A 28 3.38 -8.86 3.38
C MET A 28 2.34 -8.47 2.34
N VAL A 29 2.41 -7.22 1.90
CA VAL A 29 1.54 -6.67 0.86
C VAL A 29 2.42 -6.24 -0.31
N GLU A 30 2.18 -6.83 -1.47
CA GLU A 30 2.79 -6.44 -2.73
C GLU A 30 1.78 -5.57 -3.49
N LEU A 31 2.25 -4.45 -4.03
CA LEU A 31 1.44 -3.49 -4.78
C LEU A 31 2.20 -3.03 -6.01
N GLU A 32 1.47 -2.65 -7.05
CA GLU A 32 2.03 -2.09 -8.27
C GLU A 32 1.92 -0.56 -8.23
N VAL A 33 3.06 0.12 -8.37
CA VAL A 33 3.11 1.58 -8.47
C VAL A 33 2.78 1.97 -9.92
N PRO A 34 1.70 2.75 -10.17
CA PRO A 34 1.32 3.11 -11.53
C PRO A 34 2.43 3.89 -12.25
N LYS A 35 2.61 3.66 -13.55
CA LYS A 35 3.62 4.36 -14.37
C LYS A 35 3.44 5.88 -14.43
N ILE A 36 2.24 6.39 -14.13
CA ILE A 36 1.88 7.81 -14.12
C ILE A 36 1.68 8.28 -12.68
N VAL A 37 2.67 8.06 -11.83
CA VAL A 37 2.74 8.74 -10.54
C VAL A 37 3.75 9.87 -10.65
N ASN A 38 3.46 10.99 -9.99
CA ASN A 38 4.45 12.06 -9.87
C ASN A 38 5.66 11.51 -9.12
N SER A 39 6.85 11.60 -9.72
CA SER A 39 8.08 11.31 -8.99
C SER A 39 8.22 12.27 -7.81
N GLY A 40 8.74 11.77 -6.69
CA GLY A 40 8.88 12.54 -5.45
C GLY A 40 8.15 11.92 -4.25
N PRO A 41 7.89 12.71 -3.20
CA PRO A 41 7.26 12.22 -1.99
C PRO A 41 5.77 11.95 -2.21
N ALA A 42 5.33 10.76 -1.87
CA ALA A 42 3.93 10.35 -1.90
C ALA A 42 3.51 9.78 -0.54
N GLU A 43 2.24 9.92 -0.20
CA GLU A 43 1.64 9.33 0.98
C GLU A 43 1.10 7.93 0.67
N LEU A 44 1.52 6.93 1.43
CA LEU A 44 1.04 5.55 1.35
C LEU A 44 0.25 5.19 2.60
N TYR A 45 -0.92 4.59 2.40
CA TYR A 45 -1.67 3.94 3.48
C TYR A 45 -2.49 2.76 2.95
N LEU A 46 -2.85 1.86 3.85
CA LEU A 46 -3.66 0.68 3.57
C LEU A 46 -5.04 0.81 4.23
N GLU A 47 -6.02 0.12 3.68
CA GLU A 47 -7.33 -0.12 4.31
C GLU A 47 -7.57 -1.62 4.38
N VAL A 48 -7.86 -2.10 5.59
CA VAL A 48 -8.09 -3.53 5.87
C VAL A 48 -9.33 -3.65 6.75
N GLY A 49 -10.32 -4.40 6.28
CA GLY A 49 -11.56 -4.60 7.04
C GLY A 49 -12.30 -3.30 7.39
N GLY A 50 -12.18 -2.27 6.56
CA GLY A 50 -12.80 -0.96 6.78
C GLY A 50 -12.01 -0.03 7.72
N GLN A 51 -10.81 -0.41 8.15
CA GLN A 51 -9.93 0.44 8.96
C GLN A 51 -8.71 0.87 8.16
N SER A 52 -8.40 2.17 8.18
CA SER A 52 -7.16 2.70 7.61
C SER A 52 -5.97 2.47 8.54
N SER A 53 -4.82 2.15 7.96
CA SER A 53 -3.54 2.14 8.66
C SER A 53 -3.07 3.57 8.99
N ASN A 54 -1.94 3.66 9.68
CA ASN A 54 -1.14 4.87 9.67
C ASN A 54 -0.74 5.25 8.23
N ARG A 55 -0.59 6.56 8.01
CA ARG A 55 -0.07 7.13 6.76
C ARG A 55 1.45 7.26 6.87
N VAL A 56 2.16 6.86 5.84
CA VAL A 56 3.63 6.97 5.76
C VAL A 56 4.02 7.70 4.48
N ARG A 57 5.17 8.35 4.49
CA ARG A 57 5.74 8.98 3.29
C ARG A 57 6.70 8.01 2.61
N VAL A 58 6.54 7.82 1.31
CA VAL A 58 7.46 7.09 0.44
C VAL A 58 8.02 8.06 -0.61
N TYR A 59 9.22 7.79 -1.12
CA TYR A 59 9.79 8.54 -2.24
C TYR A 59 9.80 7.65 -3.47
N ILE A 60 9.20 8.13 -4.56
CA ILE A 60 9.08 7.40 -5.82
C ILE A 60 10.06 8.01 -6.82
N GLU A 61 10.94 7.18 -7.35
CA GLU A 61 11.92 7.53 -8.39
C GLU A 61 11.48 6.95 -9.74
N PRO A 62 11.83 7.59 -10.87
CA PRO A 62 11.52 7.10 -12.23
C PRO A 62 12.28 5.82 -12.62
#